data_AF-A0A258MW22-F1
#
_entry.id   AF-A0A258MW22-F1
#
_cell.length_a   1.000
_cell.length_b   1.000
_cell.length_c   1.000
_cell.angle_alpha   90.00
_cell.angle_beta   90.00
_cell.angle_gamma   90.00
#
_symmetry.space_group_name_H-M   'P 1'
#
loop_
_entity.id
_entity.type
_entity.pdbx_description
1 polymer ?
#
loop_
_entity_poly.entity_id
_entity_poly.type
_entity_poly.pdbx_seq_one_letter_code
_entity_poly.pdbx_strand_id
1 'polypeptide(L)'
;EKLGYEVVIPKHLESGRASMSKGLIRDAKKFANKNVAMLSSIVNEDNLLIGIEPSAILCFRDEYPDLVDYHLLEASKTLAKRALLIDEFLALEMTKGNIQATQFTQAKKTIQLHGHCQQKSVASMDASLQILAAPTNYQVSLIPSGCCGMAGSFGYEKEHFELSQQISELVLLPTIRKQADDVLIAATGTSCRHQIKDGLSKKAKHPVEILYEALA
;
A
#
# COMPACT_ATOMS: atom_id res chain seq x y z
N GLU A 1 -16.99 4.99 -2.72
CA GLU A 1 -18.19 5.85 -2.70
C GLU A 1 -18.31 6.79 -3.89
N LYS A 2 -17.50 7.86 -4.05
CA LYS A 2 -17.63 8.79 -5.21
C LYS A 2 -17.59 8.13 -6.60
N LEU A 3 -16.94 6.98 -6.71
CA LEU A 3 -16.85 6.19 -7.95
C LEU A 3 -17.98 5.15 -8.08
N GLY A 4 -19.04 5.21 -7.26
CA GLY A 4 -20.20 4.32 -7.33
C GLY A 4 -20.08 3.01 -6.54
N TYR A 5 -18.97 2.76 -5.87
CA TYR A 5 -18.76 1.56 -5.05
C TYR A 5 -19.25 1.73 -3.62
N GLU A 6 -19.91 0.70 -3.11
CA GLU A 6 -20.18 0.49 -1.69
C GLU A 6 -18.90 0.02 -0.97
N VAL A 7 -18.67 0.56 0.23
CA VAL A 7 -17.52 0.19 1.07
C VAL A 7 -18.04 -0.40 2.37
N VAL A 8 -17.79 -1.69 2.56
CA VAL A 8 -18.06 -2.38 3.83
C VAL A 8 -16.77 -2.39 4.64
N ILE A 9 -16.82 -1.86 5.87
CA ILE A 9 -15.70 -1.94 6.81
C ILE A 9 -15.97 -3.12 7.75
N PRO A 10 -15.39 -4.32 7.49
CA PRO A 10 -15.62 -5.47 8.33
C PRO A 10 -14.93 -5.30 9.69
N LYS A 11 -15.41 -6.03 10.70
CA LYS A 11 -14.64 -6.19 11.94
C LYS A 11 -13.46 -7.11 11.65
N HIS A 12 -12.26 -6.69 12.04
CA HIS A 12 -11.04 -7.48 11.95
C HIS A 12 -10.06 -7.06 13.07
N LEU A 13 -8.96 -7.78 13.22
CA LEU A 13 -7.84 -7.38 14.08
C LEU A 13 -6.72 -6.74 13.26
N GLU A 14 -5.70 -6.25 13.95
CA GLU A 14 -4.44 -5.90 13.30
C GLU A 14 -3.88 -7.06 12.47
N SER A 15 -3.08 -6.76 11.45
CA SER A 15 -2.59 -7.76 10.49
C SER A 15 -1.58 -8.75 11.10
N GLY A 16 -1.02 -8.45 12.28
CA GLY A 16 0.09 -9.21 12.86
C GLY A 16 1.46 -8.91 12.22
N ARG A 17 1.53 -7.98 11.26
CA ARG A 17 2.79 -7.58 10.58
C ARG A 17 3.89 -7.12 11.55
N ALA A 18 3.51 -6.38 12.59
CA ALA A 18 4.45 -5.97 13.64
C ALA A 18 5.07 -7.17 14.34
N SER A 19 4.25 -8.13 14.79
CA SER A 19 4.71 -9.39 15.40
C SER A 19 5.63 -10.18 14.46
N MET A 20 5.27 -10.28 13.17
CA MET A 20 6.11 -10.96 12.17
C MET A 20 7.47 -10.28 12.00
N SER A 21 7.51 -8.95 11.94
CA SER A 21 8.77 -8.19 11.82
C SER A 21 9.71 -8.37 13.02
N LYS A 22 9.18 -8.76 14.18
CA LYS A 22 9.93 -9.00 15.41
C LYS A 22 10.22 -10.49 15.68
N GLY A 23 9.88 -11.38 14.74
CA GLY A 23 10.05 -12.82 14.92
C GLY A 23 9.08 -13.45 15.91
N LEU A 24 8.04 -12.74 16.34
CA LEU A 24 7.00 -13.23 17.27
C LEU A 24 5.93 -14.03 16.51
N ILE A 25 6.37 -15.08 15.81
CA ILE A 25 5.56 -15.86 14.86
C ILE A 25 4.33 -16.50 15.53
N ARG A 26 4.46 -16.94 16.79
CA ARG A 26 3.33 -17.51 17.55
C ARG A 26 2.22 -16.50 17.80
N ASP A 27 2.56 -15.22 17.99
CA ASP A 27 1.55 -14.16 18.17
C ASP A 27 0.99 -13.71 16.83
N ALA A 28 1.84 -13.57 15.81
CA ALA A 28 1.41 -13.33 14.43
C ALA A 28 0.36 -14.37 13.98
N LYS A 29 0.56 -15.64 14.32
CA LYS A 29 -0.38 -16.73 14.01
C LYS A 29 -1.76 -16.52 14.62
N LYS A 30 -1.83 -16.01 15.85
CA LYS A 30 -3.12 -15.71 16.51
C LYS A 30 -3.89 -14.64 15.73
N PHE A 31 -3.20 -13.61 15.22
CA PHE A 31 -3.81 -12.59 14.37
C PHE A 31 -4.27 -13.16 13.03
N ALA A 32 -3.42 -13.93 12.35
CA ALA A 32 -3.77 -14.56 11.09
C ALA A 32 -5.01 -15.46 11.20
N ASN A 33 -5.02 -16.38 12.18
CA ASN A 33 -6.16 -17.27 12.43
C ASN A 33 -7.46 -16.48 12.66
N LYS A 34 -7.42 -15.45 13.52
CA LYS A 34 -8.60 -14.65 13.84
C LYS A 34 -9.08 -13.84 12.63
N ASN A 35 -8.18 -13.22 11.88
CA ASN A 35 -8.54 -12.47 10.67
C ASN A 35 -9.16 -13.38 9.62
N VAL A 36 -8.60 -14.58 9.39
CA VAL A 36 -9.18 -15.56 8.46
C VAL A 36 -10.57 -16.00 8.91
N ALA A 37 -10.75 -16.32 10.20
CA ALA A 37 -12.05 -16.72 10.74
C ALA A 37 -13.11 -15.60 10.62
N MET A 38 -12.71 -14.34 10.84
CA MET A 38 -13.63 -13.18 10.78
C MET A 38 -14.00 -12.79 9.35
N LEU A 39 -13.08 -12.92 8.39
CA LEU A 39 -13.24 -12.37 7.05
C LEU A 39 -13.70 -13.39 6.01
N SER A 40 -13.49 -14.69 6.25
CA SER A 40 -13.82 -15.75 5.28
C SER A 40 -15.31 -15.88 4.92
N SER A 41 -16.20 -15.40 5.79
CA SER A 41 -17.65 -15.36 5.49
C SER A 41 -18.08 -14.12 4.70
N ILE A 42 -17.22 -13.09 4.66
CA ILE A 42 -17.53 -11.79 4.02
C ILE A 42 -16.92 -11.75 2.62
N VAL A 43 -15.69 -12.23 2.48
CA VAL A 43 -14.93 -12.23 1.22
C VAL A 43 -15.28 -13.50 0.44
N ASN A 44 -15.91 -13.32 -0.71
CA ASN A 44 -16.45 -14.39 -1.55
C ASN A 44 -16.37 -13.96 -3.02
N GLU A 45 -17.01 -14.68 -3.95
CA GLU A 45 -16.93 -14.37 -5.39
C GLU A 45 -17.35 -12.94 -5.78
N ASP A 46 -18.24 -12.33 -5.00
CA ASP A 46 -18.76 -10.98 -5.23
C ASP A 46 -18.00 -9.91 -4.44
N ASN A 47 -17.41 -10.28 -3.29
CA ASN A 47 -16.75 -9.36 -2.37
C ASN A 47 -15.22 -9.51 -2.40
N LEU A 48 -14.51 -8.41 -2.67
CA LEU A 48 -13.05 -8.35 -2.61
C LEU A 48 -12.58 -7.82 -1.25
N LEU A 49 -11.43 -8.30 -0.78
CA LEU A 49 -10.75 -7.73 0.38
C LEU A 49 -9.76 -6.68 -0.11
N ILE A 50 -10.04 -5.41 0.15
CA ILE A 50 -9.20 -4.30 -0.33
C ILE A 50 -8.45 -3.68 0.84
N GLY A 51 -7.16 -3.45 0.68
CA GLY A 51 -6.33 -2.75 1.66
C GLY A 51 -5.50 -1.63 1.08
N ILE A 52 -5.28 -0.59 1.89
CA ILE A 52 -4.51 0.60 1.51
C ILE A 52 -3.06 0.54 1.96
N GLU A 53 -2.75 -0.21 3.02
CA GLU A 53 -1.41 -0.35 3.55
C GLU A 53 -0.79 -1.64 3.01
N PRO A 54 0.22 -1.58 2.13
CA PRO A 54 0.79 -2.78 1.51
C PRO A 54 1.27 -3.79 2.53
N SER A 55 1.88 -3.33 3.61
CA SER A 55 2.42 -4.23 4.62
C SER A 55 1.37 -5.02 5.41
N ALA A 56 0.13 -4.53 5.45
CA ALA A 56 -0.97 -5.21 6.12
C ALA A 56 -1.73 -6.14 5.18
N ILE A 57 -2.13 -5.65 3.99
CA ILE A 57 -2.98 -6.42 3.08
C ILE A 57 -2.24 -7.56 2.40
N LEU A 58 -0.96 -7.37 2.07
CA LEU A 58 -0.17 -8.41 1.39
C LEU A 58 0.17 -9.57 2.34
N CYS A 59 -0.03 -9.41 3.66
CA CYS A 59 0.05 -10.53 4.60
C CYS A 59 -0.94 -11.65 4.29
N PHE A 60 -2.11 -11.31 3.73
CA PHE A 60 -3.09 -12.31 3.33
C PHE A 60 -2.62 -13.14 2.13
N ARG A 61 -1.73 -12.60 1.29
CA ARG A 61 -1.21 -13.26 0.09
C ARG A 61 0.02 -14.09 0.36
N ASP A 62 0.93 -13.57 1.18
CA ASP A 62 2.26 -14.12 1.37
C ASP A 62 2.35 -14.93 2.67
N GLU A 63 2.24 -14.29 3.85
CA GLU A 63 2.51 -14.98 5.12
C GLU A 63 1.34 -15.81 5.68
N TYR A 64 0.08 -15.40 5.48
CA TYR A 64 -1.06 -16.06 6.13
C TYR A 64 -1.26 -17.51 5.71
N PRO A 65 -1.14 -17.90 4.42
CA PRO A 65 -1.26 -19.30 4.01
C PRO A 65 -0.27 -20.23 4.71
N ASP A 66 0.92 -19.75 5.05
CA ASP A 66 1.97 -20.54 5.72
C ASP A 66 1.85 -20.53 7.24
N LEU A 67 1.08 -19.60 7.80
CA LEU A 67 1.05 -19.34 9.24
C LEU A 67 -0.18 -19.91 9.96
N VAL A 68 -1.33 -19.95 9.29
CA VAL A 68 -2.60 -20.35 9.91
C VAL A 68 -2.62 -21.82 10.35
N ASP A 69 -3.55 -22.15 11.26
CA ASP A 69 -3.83 -23.55 11.56
C ASP A 69 -4.38 -24.30 10.34
N TYR A 70 -4.08 -25.60 10.26
CA TYR A 70 -4.42 -26.43 9.11
C TYR A 70 -5.90 -26.37 8.71
N HIS A 71 -6.82 -26.32 9.68
CA HIS A 71 -8.26 -26.23 9.41
C HIS A 71 -8.72 -24.90 8.78
N LEU A 72 -7.88 -23.86 8.81
CA LEU A 72 -8.12 -22.55 8.19
C LEU A 72 -7.39 -22.36 6.87
N LEU A 73 -6.56 -23.32 6.45
CA LEU A 73 -5.68 -23.17 5.29
C LEU A 73 -6.44 -22.84 3.99
N GLU A 74 -7.53 -23.56 3.70
CA GLU A 74 -8.29 -23.33 2.47
C GLU A 74 -9.05 -21.99 2.47
N ALA A 75 -9.55 -21.57 3.63
CA ALA A 75 -10.13 -20.24 3.81
C ALA A 75 -9.07 -19.14 3.62
N SER A 76 -7.86 -19.34 4.16
CA SER A 76 -6.72 -18.44 4.00
C SER A 76 -6.32 -18.31 2.52
N LYS A 77 -6.20 -19.42 1.77
CA LYS A 77 -5.91 -19.40 0.32
C LYS A 77 -7.00 -18.70 -0.49
N THR A 78 -8.27 -18.84 -0.09
CA THR A 78 -9.38 -18.16 -0.75
C THR A 78 -9.30 -16.65 -0.54
N LEU A 79 -9.04 -16.22 0.70
CA LEU A 79 -8.79 -14.82 1.03
C LEU A 79 -7.58 -14.26 0.28
N ALA A 80 -6.48 -15.01 0.22
CA ALA A 80 -5.26 -14.63 -0.49
C ALA A 80 -5.54 -14.23 -1.95
N LYS A 81 -6.33 -15.03 -2.67
CA LYS A 81 -6.69 -14.77 -4.08
C LYS A 81 -7.56 -13.52 -4.27
N ARG A 82 -8.21 -13.05 -3.20
CA ARG A 82 -9.16 -11.93 -3.22
C ARG A 82 -8.69 -10.71 -2.45
N ALA A 83 -7.50 -10.77 -1.88
CA ALA A 83 -6.84 -9.67 -1.21
C ALA A 83 -6.10 -8.81 -2.24
N LEU A 84 -6.56 -7.58 -2.43
CA LEU A 84 -6.00 -6.62 -3.38
C LEU A 84 -5.55 -5.37 -2.65
N LEU A 85 -4.45 -4.78 -3.14
CA LEU A 85 -4.18 -3.37 -2.90
C LEU A 85 -5.30 -2.54 -3.53
N ILE A 86 -5.64 -1.42 -2.91
CA ILE A 86 -6.61 -0.49 -3.49
C ILE A 86 -6.19 -0.02 -4.89
N ASP A 87 -4.89 0.07 -5.13
CA ASP A 87 -4.33 0.43 -6.43
C ASP A 87 -4.64 -0.64 -7.49
N GLU A 88 -4.49 -1.93 -7.14
CA GLU A 88 -4.82 -3.06 -8.01
C GLU A 88 -6.32 -3.07 -8.33
N PHE A 89 -7.17 -2.86 -7.32
CA PHE A 89 -8.62 -2.78 -7.51
C PHE A 89 -9.00 -1.65 -8.48
N LEU A 90 -8.50 -0.43 -8.25
CA LEU A 90 -8.82 0.72 -9.10
C LEU A 90 -8.31 0.54 -10.53
N ALA A 91 -7.12 -0.02 -10.71
CA ALA A 91 -6.56 -0.33 -12.03
C ALA A 91 -7.41 -1.37 -12.80
N LEU A 92 -7.92 -2.40 -12.10
CA LEU A 92 -8.82 -3.39 -12.68
C LEU A 92 -10.14 -2.76 -13.13
N GLU A 93 -10.73 -1.88 -12.31
CA GLU A 93 -11.98 -1.20 -12.64
C GLU A 93 -11.82 -0.19 -13.78
N MET A 94 -10.65 0.47 -13.90
CA MET A 94 -10.30 1.26 -15.08
C MET A 94 -10.20 0.39 -16.33
N THR A 95 -9.57 -0.78 -16.22
CA THR A 95 -9.42 -1.72 -17.35
C THR A 95 -10.77 -2.25 -17.82
N LYS A 96 -11.73 -2.44 -16.90
CA LYS A 96 -13.12 -2.81 -17.24
C LYS A 96 -13.95 -1.66 -17.83
N GLY A 97 -13.44 -0.42 -17.80
CA GLY A 97 -14.17 0.77 -18.24
C GLY A 97 -15.14 1.34 -17.21
N ASN A 98 -15.16 0.81 -15.98
CA ASN A 98 -16.02 1.31 -14.90
C ASN A 98 -15.50 2.63 -14.30
N ILE A 99 -14.20 2.89 -14.42
CA ILE A 99 -13.57 4.17 -14.08
C ILE A 99 -12.91 4.74 -15.33
N GLN A 100 -13.31 5.96 -15.71
CA GLN A 100 -12.86 6.61 -16.94
C GLN A 100 -12.13 7.93 -16.64
N ALA A 101 -11.21 8.30 -17.53
CA ALA A 101 -10.45 9.56 -17.44
C ALA A 101 -11.36 10.80 -17.35
N THR A 102 -12.57 10.73 -17.92
CA THR A 102 -13.58 11.80 -17.91
C THR A 102 -14.15 12.11 -16.52
N GLN A 103 -13.97 11.21 -15.54
CA GLN A 103 -14.37 11.44 -14.15
C GLN A 103 -13.34 12.29 -13.37
N PHE A 104 -12.19 12.59 -13.98
CA PHE A 104 -11.14 13.39 -13.36
C PHE A 104 -11.01 14.76 -14.02
N THR A 105 -10.51 15.72 -13.25
CA THR A 105 -10.18 17.07 -13.72
C THR A 105 -9.04 17.05 -14.73
N GLN A 106 -8.92 18.14 -15.49
CA GLN A 106 -7.86 18.34 -16.48
C GLN A 106 -6.63 19.06 -15.91
N ALA A 107 -6.48 19.13 -14.59
CA ALA A 107 -5.34 19.78 -13.96
C ALA A 107 -4.02 19.10 -14.37
N LYS A 108 -2.97 19.89 -14.61
CA LYS A 108 -1.64 19.36 -14.87
C LYS A 108 -0.91 19.11 -13.56
N LYS A 109 -0.36 17.91 -13.36
CA LYS A 109 0.45 17.54 -12.19
C LYS A 109 1.64 16.68 -12.60
N THR A 110 2.75 16.86 -11.90
CA THR A 110 3.93 15.98 -11.98
C THR A 110 4.06 15.26 -10.65
N ILE A 111 4.27 13.95 -10.68
CA ILE A 111 4.25 13.08 -9.51
C ILE A 111 5.49 12.19 -9.49
N GLN A 112 6.21 12.19 -8.37
CA GLN A 112 7.25 11.22 -8.06
C GLN A 112 6.70 10.18 -7.09
N LEU A 113 6.65 8.92 -7.52
CA LEU A 113 6.10 7.81 -6.75
C LEU A 113 7.22 6.99 -6.10
N HIS A 114 7.17 6.82 -4.79
CA HIS A 114 7.94 5.81 -4.07
C HIS A 114 7.07 4.59 -3.77
N GLY A 115 7.41 3.46 -4.38
CA GLY A 115 6.75 2.18 -4.09
C GLY A 115 7.26 1.52 -2.81
N HIS A 116 6.33 1.03 -1.99
CA HIS A 116 6.63 0.28 -0.77
C HIS A 116 7.42 -1.01 -1.09
N CYS A 117 8.40 -1.36 -0.25
CA CYS A 117 9.26 -2.53 -0.48
C CYS A 117 8.45 -3.84 -0.57
N GLN A 118 7.53 -4.09 0.36
CA GLN A 118 6.69 -5.30 0.31
C GLN A 118 5.77 -5.34 -0.92
N GLN A 119 5.31 -4.17 -1.40
CA GLN A 119 4.52 -4.11 -2.64
C GLN A 119 5.37 -4.51 -3.84
N LYS A 120 6.61 -4.03 -3.92
CA LYS A 120 7.57 -4.41 -4.97
C LYS A 120 7.97 -5.88 -4.92
N SER A 121 7.97 -6.50 -3.74
CA SER A 121 8.36 -7.89 -3.56
C SER A 121 7.24 -8.90 -3.84
N VAL A 122 6.01 -8.60 -3.41
CA VAL A 122 4.87 -9.53 -3.48
C VAL A 122 3.93 -9.21 -4.66
N ALA A 123 3.94 -7.97 -5.14
CA ALA A 123 3.05 -7.47 -6.17
C ALA A 123 3.84 -6.62 -7.20
N SER A 124 3.16 -5.70 -7.87
CA SER A 124 3.76 -4.76 -8.82
C SER A 124 3.44 -3.30 -8.45
N MET A 125 4.22 -2.37 -9.01
CA MET A 125 3.93 -0.94 -8.99
C MET A 125 3.10 -0.46 -10.18
N ASP A 126 2.84 -1.34 -11.16
CA ASP A 126 2.14 -0.98 -12.40
C ASP A 126 0.74 -0.42 -12.13
N ALA A 127 0.02 -1.03 -11.20
CA ALA A 127 -1.31 -0.55 -10.80
C ALA A 127 -1.24 0.88 -10.21
N SER A 128 -0.27 1.15 -9.32
CA SER A 128 -0.08 2.49 -8.75
C SER A 128 0.28 3.53 -9.82
N LEU A 129 1.08 3.14 -10.83
CA LEU A 129 1.42 4.00 -11.96
C LEU A 129 0.20 4.26 -12.85
N GLN A 130 -0.53 3.21 -13.20
CA GLN A 130 -1.74 3.28 -14.03
C GLN A 130 -2.79 4.21 -13.42
N ILE A 131 -3.09 4.04 -12.13
CA ILE A 131 -4.13 4.85 -11.49
C ILE A 131 -3.69 6.31 -11.41
N LEU A 132 -2.43 6.61 -11.10
CA LEU A 132 -1.95 7.99 -10.99
C LEU A 132 -1.83 8.68 -12.35
N ALA A 133 -1.71 7.90 -13.43
CA ALA A 133 -1.75 8.39 -14.81
C ALA A 133 -3.17 8.48 -15.38
N ALA A 134 -4.21 8.11 -14.63
CA ALA A 134 -5.59 8.11 -15.12
C ALA A 134 -6.11 9.52 -15.46
N PRO A 135 -5.84 10.58 -14.66
CA PRO A 135 -6.10 11.95 -15.10
C PRO A 135 -5.18 12.31 -16.28
N THR A 136 -5.77 12.77 -17.39
CA THR A 136 -5.09 12.90 -18.69
C THR A 136 -3.81 13.73 -18.67
N ASN A 137 -3.73 14.74 -17.79
CA ASN A 137 -2.61 15.68 -17.72
C ASN A 137 -1.63 15.39 -16.57
N TYR A 138 -1.70 14.21 -15.96
CA TYR A 138 -0.76 13.80 -14.91
C TYR A 138 0.46 13.10 -15.52
N GLN A 139 1.64 13.46 -15.06
CA GLN A 139 2.90 12.81 -15.41
C GLN A 139 3.47 12.14 -14.17
N VAL A 140 3.70 10.83 -14.23
CA VAL A 140 4.09 10.02 -13.07
C VAL A 140 5.40 9.31 -13.36
N SER A 141 6.35 9.43 -12.45
CA SER A 141 7.64 8.73 -12.50
C SER A 141 7.86 7.93 -11.22
N LEU A 142 8.30 6.68 -11.37
CA LEU A 142 8.68 5.85 -10.24
C LEU A 142 10.10 6.21 -9.79
N ILE A 143 10.29 6.52 -8.50
CA ILE A 143 11.60 6.69 -7.91
C ILE A 143 12.28 5.31 -7.84
N PRO A 144 13.47 5.11 -8.43
CA PRO A 144 14.19 3.83 -8.46
C PRO A 144 14.87 3.51 -7.12
N SER A 145 14.14 3.69 -6.02
CA SER A 145 14.59 3.45 -4.65
C SER A 145 14.22 2.04 -4.19
N GLY A 146 15.01 1.49 -3.27
CA GLY A 146 14.68 0.27 -2.52
C GLY A 146 13.69 0.55 -1.39
N CYS A 147 14.05 0.15 -0.18
CA CYS A 147 13.30 0.44 1.05
C CYS A 147 13.41 1.93 1.44
N CYS A 148 12.42 2.44 2.17
CA CYS A 148 12.49 3.77 2.78
C CYS A 148 13.40 3.81 4.03
N GLY A 149 13.72 2.67 4.65
CA GLY A 149 14.51 2.58 5.88
C GLY A 149 13.69 2.39 7.15
N MET A 150 12.40 2.72 7.13
CA MET A 150 11.59 2.75 8.35
C MET A 150 11.12 1.37 8.85
N ALA A 151 10.67 0.48 7.95
CA ALA A 151 10.23 -0.89 8.26
C ALA A 151 9.42 -1.05 9.59
N GLY A 152 8.33 -0.30 9.75
CA GLY A 152 7.54 -0.30 10.97
C GLY A 152 8.19 0.53 12.09
N SER A 153 8.42 -0.08 13.26
CA SER A 153 9.10 0.59 14.39
C SER A 153 10.62 0.62 14.26
N PHE A 154 11.19 -0.16 13.33
CA PHE A 154 12.63 -0.31 13.18
C PHE A 154 13.33 1.05 13.08
N GLY A 155 12.85 1.96 12.22
CA GLY A 155 13.45 3.28 12.07
C GLY A 155 13.30 4.24 13.24
N TYR A 156 12.49 3.89 14.26
CA TYR A 156 12.34 4.66 15.49
C TYR A 156 13.16 4.09 16.67
N GLU A 157 13.68 2.87 16.53
CA GLU A 157 14.50 2.26 17.57
C GLU A 157 15.86 2.95 17.63
N LYS A 158 16.31 3.30 18.84
CA LYS A 158 17.54 4.08 19.05
C LYS A 158 18.75 3.39 18.40
N GLU A 159 18.77 2.08 18.45
CA GLU A 159 19.84 1.22 17.92
C GLU A 159 19.83 1.16 16.38
N HIS A 160 18.70 1.45 15.75
CA HIS A 160 18.47 1.30 14.31
C HIS A 160 18.25 2.63 13.58
N PHE A 161 18.04 3.73 14.30
CA PHE A 161 17.74 5.05 13.74
C PHE A 161 18.78 5.48 12.70
N GLU A 162 20.07 5.42 13.05
CA GLU A 162 21.15 5.82 12.14
C GLU A 162 21.15 5.00 10.84
N LEU A 163 20.97 3.67 10.95
CA LEU A 163 20.87 2.78 9.80
C LEU A 163 19.63 3.07 8.94
N SER A 164 18.48 3.33 9.56
CA SER A 164 17.26 3.75 8.85
C SER A 164 17.49 5.03 8.04
N GLN A 165 18.14 6.04 8.64
CA GLN A 165 18.49 7.28 7.94
C GLN A 165 19.44 7.01 6.77
N GLN A 166 20.50 6.21 6.98
CA GLN A 166 21.43 5.82 5.92
C GLN A 166 20.73 5.15 4.73
N ILE A 167 19.80 4.21 4.99
CA ILE A 167 19.02 3.56 3.94
C ILE A 167 18.18 4.58 3.16
N SER A 168 17.53 5.51 3.86
CA SER A 168 16.69 6.54 3.22
C SER A 168 17.49 7.52 2.35
N GLU A 169 18.74 7.78 2.69
CA GLU A 169 19.67 8.65 1.96
C GLU A 169 20.36 7.97 0.76
N LEU A 170 20.15 6.67 0.52
CA LEU A 170 20.72 6.00 -0.66
C LEU A 170 20.14 6.55 -1.96
N VAL A 171 18.81 6.66 -2.04
CA VAL A 171 18.11 7.09 -3.27
C VAL A 171 16.88 7.94 -2.97
N LEU A 172 16.07 7.55 -1.98
CA LEU A 172 14.73 8.12 -1.75
C LEU A 172 14.80 9.61 -1.41
N LEU A 173 15.44 9.97 -0.30
CA LEU A 173 15.49 11.36 0.15
C LEU A 173 16.27 12.26 -0.82
N PRO A 174 17.43 11.86 -1.38
CA PRO A 174 18.12 12.67 -2.38
C PRO A 174 17.30 12.94 -3.64
N THR A 175 16.51 11.96 -4.10
CA THR A 175 15.65 12.15 -5.28
C THR A 175 14.56 13.17 -5.01
N ILE A 176 13.90 13.08 -3.85
CA ILE A 176 12.83 14.01 -3.46
C ILE A 176 13.38 15.42 -3.20
N ARG A 177 14.56 15.53 -2.57
CA ARG A 177 15.23 16.80 -2.28
C ARG A 177 15.51 17.62 -3.54
N LYS A 178 15.77 16.96 -4.67
CA LYS A 178 16.04 17.58 -5.97
C LYS A 178 14.78 18.00 -6.74
N GLN A 179 13.59 17.64 -6.27
CA GLN A 179 12.34 18.02 -6.93
C GLN A 179 11.96 19.46 -6.61
N ALA A 180 11.37 20.15 -7.60
CA ALA A 180 10.70 21.42 -7.39
C ALA A 180 9.50 21.28 -6.45
N ASP A 181 9.07 22.38 -5.84
CA ASP A 181 8.03 22.38 -4.80
C ASP A 181 6.62 22.08 -5.34
N ASP A 182 6.41 22.25 -6.65
CA ASP A 182 5.15 21.94 -7.34
C ASP A 182 5.02 20.47 -7.73
N VAL A 183 6.08 19.67 -7.60
CA VAL A 183 6.08 18.23 -7.83
C VAL A 183 5.46 17.51 -6.63
N LEU A 184 4.42 16.72 -6.87
CA LEU A 184 3.78 15.90 -5.85
C LEU A 184 4.65 14.68 -5.53
N ILE A 185 4.78 14.36 -4.25
CA ILE A 185 5.42 13.14 -3.79
C ILE A 185 4.34 12.15 -3.37
N ALA A 186 4.32 10.98 -4.00
CA ALA A 186 3.41 9.89 -3.68
C ALA A 186 4.17 8.74 -3.01
N ALA A 187 3.59 8.12 -1.99
CA ALA A 187 4.10 6.87 -1.41
C ALA A 187 2.96 5.99 -0.89
N THR A 188 2.96 4.72 -1.28
CA THR A 188 1.88 3.75 -0.96
C THR A 188 1.89 3.37 0.52
N GLY A 189 3.05 3.16 1.12
CA GLY A 189 3.15 2.76 2.53
C GLY A 189 3.18 3.91 3.53
N THR A 190 2.56 3.68 4.69
CA THR A 190 2.44 4.64 5.80
C THR A 190 3.80 4.99 6.40
N SER A 191 4.64 3.99 6.67
CA SER A 191 6.00 4.21 7.19
C SER A 191 6.87 4.96 6.18
N CYS A 192 6.69 4.73 4.87
CA CYS A 192 7.40 5.48 3.85
C CYS A 192 7.04 6.98 3.87
N ARG A 193 5.74 7.31 4.02
CA ARG A 193 5.28 8.69 4.14
C ARG A 193 5.86 9.38 5.38
N HIS A 194 5.96 8.66 6.50
CA HIS A 194 6.59 9.18 7.72
C HIS A 194 8.09 9.42 7.53
N GLN A 195 8.84 8.48 6.94
CA GLN A 195 10.26 8.69 6.66
C GLN A 195 10.51 9.94 5.80
N ILE A 196 9.70 10.15 4.76
CA ILE A 196 9.82 11.33 3.88
C ILE A 196 9.53 12.62 4.66
N LYS A 197 8.48 12.59 5.51
CA LYS A 197 8.12 13.73 6.36
C LYS A 197 9.22 14.05 7.37
N ASP A 198 9.71 13.04 8.08
CA ASP A 198 10.69 13.23 9.15
C ASP A 198 12.07 13.62 8.59
N GLY A 199 12.46 13.05 7.44
CA GLY A 199 13.75 13.32 6.80
C GLY A 199 13.83 14.61 5.97
N LEU A 200 12.70 15.12 5.44
CA LEU A 200 12.69 16.28 4.54
C LEU A 200 11.68 17.37 4.90
N SER A 201 10.86 17.18 5.94
CA SER A 201 9.71 18.05 6.23
C SER A 201 8.73 18.21 5.05
N LYS A 202 8.75 17.27 4.08
CA LYS A 202 7.84 17.25 2.93
C LYS A 202 6.71 16.24 3.17
N LYS A 203 5.47 16.60 2.84
CA LYS A 203 4.32 15.71 2.99
C LYS A 203 4.13 14.87 1.71
N ALA A 204 4.51 13.59 1.77
CA ALA A 204 4.10 12.62 0.76
C ALA A 204 2.62 12.22 0.95
N LYS A 205 1.88 12.05 -0.14
CA LYS A 205 0.48 11.61 -0.15
C LYS A 205 0.36 10.13 -0.54
N HIS A 206 -0.68 9.46 -0.08
CA HIS A 206 -1.08 8.17 -0.65
C HIS A 206 -1.60 8.38 -2.08
N PRO A 207 -1.37 7.47 -3.05
CA PRO A 207 -1.89 7.61 -4.41
C PRO A 207 -3.40 7.87 -4.50
N VAL A 208 -4.19 7.19 -3.67
CA VAL A 208 -5.64 7.40 -3.57
C VAL A 208 -6.03 8.82 -3.10
N GLU A 209 -5.23 9.47 -2.25
CA GLU A 209 -5.50 10.87 -1.87
C GLU A 209 -5.33 11.80 -3.08
N ILE A 210 -4.28 11.58 -3.88
CA ILE A 210 -4.03 12.35 -5.11
C ILE A 210 -5.16 12.15 -6.12
N LEU A 211 -5.65 10.93 -6.27
CA LEU A 211 -6.76 10.63 -7.18
C LEU A 211 -8.08 11.20 -6.70
N TYR A 212 -8.34 11.13 -5.40
CA TYR A 212 -9.55 11.71 -4.82
C TYR A 212 -9.60 13.23 -5.05
N GLU A 213 -8.48 13.92 -4.90
CA GLU A 213 -8.35 15.35 -5.23
C GLU A 213 -8.48 15.63 -6.73
N ALA A 214 -8.27 14.64 -7.58
CA ALA A 214 -8.40 14.75 -9.03
C ALA A 214 -9.83 14.50 -9.52
N LEU A 215 -10.77 14.00 -8.71
CA LEU A 215 -12.15 13.75 -9.11
C LEU A 215 -12.89 15.08 -9.38
N ALA A 216 -13.66 15.12 -10.48
CA ALA A 216 -14.49 16.27 -10.86
C ALA A 216 -15.76 16.41 -10.01
#